data_AF-A0A972ZTS9-F1
#
_entry.id   AF-A0A972ZTS9-F1
#
_cell.length_a   1.000
_cell.length_b   1.000
_cell.length_c   1.000
_cell.angle_alpha   90.00
_cell.angle_beta   90.00
_cell.angle_gamma   90.00
#
_symmetry.space_group_name_H-M   'P 1'
#
loop_
_entity.id
_entity.type
_entity.pdbx_description
1 polymer ?
#
loop_
_entity_poly.entity_id
_entity_poly.type
_entity_poly.pdbx_seq_one_letter_code
_entity_poly.pdbx_strand_id
1 'polypeptide(L)' 'MKTRLINIFVDLFDLNDHVMEAEISINKIDEWDSLNHLNLIIAIENEFGINIPPDDFPYLYSDLNTIEIYVESKIE' A
#
# COMPACT_ATOMS: atom_id res chain seq x y z
N MET A 1 10.33 0.74 8.13
CA MET A 1 8.92 0.95 7.78
C MET A 1 8.66 0.56 6.33
N LYS A 2 9.34 1.19 5.36
CA LYS A 2 9.28 0.84 3.93
C LYS A 2 9.25 -0.66 3.61
N THR A 3 10.19 -1.44 4.14
CA THR A 3 10.25 -2.91 3.92
C THR A 3 8.97 -3.62 4.33
N ARG A 4 8.31 -3.17 5.41
CA ARG A 4 7.03 -3.75 5.87
C ARG A 4 5.91 -3.44 4.88
N LEU A 5 5.86 -2.22 4.34
CA LEU A 5 4.91 -1.86 3.27
C LEU A 5 5.15 -2.72 2.03
N ILE A 6 6.39 -2.83 1.55
CA ILE A 6 6.73 -3.65 0.38
C ILE A 6 6.29 -5.10 0.57
N ASN A 7 6.51 -5.68 1.76
CA ASN A 7 6.06 -7.04 2.04
C ASN A 7 4.53 -7.19 1.92
N ILE A 8 3.74 -6.20 2.37
CA ILE A 8 2.29 -6.22 2.17
C ILE A 8 1.95 -6.26 0.67
N PHE A 9 2.63 -5.47 -0.15
CA PHE A 9 2.42 -5.49 -1.61
C PHE A 9 2.80 -6.84 -2.23
N VAL A 10 3.96 -7.39 -1.84
CA VAL A 10 4.42 -8.70 -2.30
C VAL A 10 3.41 -9.79 -1.96
N ASP A 11 2.95 -9.84 -0.70
CA ASP A 11 2.01 -10.85 -0.22
C ASP A 11 0.62 -10.71 -0.86
N LEU A 12 0.14 -9.49 -1.05
CA LEU A 12 -1.24 -9.22 -1.51
C LEU A 12 -1.39 -9.31 -3.03
N PHE A 13 -0.36 -8.94 -3.78
CA PHE A 13 -0.37 -8.92 -5.24
C PHE A 13 0.50 -10.02 -5.89
N ASP A 14 1.02 -10.96 -5.10
CA ASP A 14 1.90 -12.06 -5.57
C ASP A 14 3.09 -11.54 -6.41
N LEU A 15 3.70 -10.45 -5.95
CA LEU A 15 4.84 -9.83 -6.64
C LEU A 15 6.12 -10.61 -6.36
N ASN A 16 7.14 -10.41 -7.20
CA ASN A 16 8.45 -10.98 -6.95
C ASN A 16 9.11 -10.35 -5.71
N ASP A 17 9.81 -11.16 -4.90
CA ASP A 17 10.62 -10.70 -3.75
C ASP A 17 11.67 -9.62 -4.11
N HIS A 18 12.00 -9.49 -5.40
CA HIS A 18 12.91 -8.50 -5.96
C HIS A 18 12.21 -7.30 -6.63
N VAL A 19 10.91 -7.11 -6.40
CA VAL A 19 10.17 -5.97 -6.97
C VAL A 19 10.82 -4.64 -6.56
N MET A 20 11.05 -3.77 -7.55
CA MET A 20 11.59 -2.45 -7.27
C MET A 20 10.50 -1.53 -6.73
N GLU A 21 10.84 -0.65 -5.80
CA GLU A 21 9.89 0.35 -5.26
C GLU A 21 9.20 1.17 -6.35
N ALA A 22 9.97 1.55 -7.38
CA ALA A 22 9.46 2.29 -8.53
C ALA A 22 8.46 1.49 -9.38
N GLU A 23 8.36 0.17 -9.18
CA GLU A 23 7.41 -0.72 -9.85
C GLU A 23 6.10 -0.87 -9.06
N ILE A 24 6.08 -0.48 -7.79
CA ILE A 24 4.88 -0.59 -6.95
C ILE A 24 4.00 0.66 -7.16
N SER A 25 3.11 0.57 -8.16
CA SER A 25 2.10 1.58 -8.44
C SER A 25 0.90 0.97 -9.16
N ILE A 26 -0.24 1.64 -9.07
CA ILE A 26 -1.48 1.25 -9.74
C ILE A 26 -1.34 1.05 -11.26
N ASN A 27 -0.42 1.77 -11.89
CA ASN A 27 -0.20 1.68 -13.34
C ASN A 27 0.69 0.50 -13.75
N LYS A 28 1.28 -0.21 -12.79
CA LYS A 28 2.27 -1.27 -13.03
C LYS A 28 1.88 -2.62 -12.43
N ILE A 29 0.91 -2.63 -11.51
CA ILE A 29 0.36 -3.85 -10.90
C ILE A 29 -1.05 -4.00 -11.46
N ASP A 30 -1.23 -4.93 -12.40
CA ASP A 30 -2.51 -5.15 -13.09
C ASP A 30 -3.60 -5.68 -12.13
N GLU A 31 -3.20 -6.42 -11.11
CA GLU A 31 -4.05 -6.98 -10.05
C GLU A 31 -4.52 -5.92 -9.05
N TRP A 32 -3.96 -4.71 -9.09
CA TRP A 32 -4.37 -3.63 -8.20
C TRP A 32 -5.68 -3.01 -8.71
N ASP A 33 -6.78 -3.64 -8.33
CA ASP A 33 -8.13 -3.13 -8.53
C ASP A 33 -8.73 -2.51 -7.26
N SER A 34 -10.00 -2.13 -7.30
CA SER A 34 -10.68 -1.54 -6.15
C SER A 34 -10.83 -2.50 -4.98
N LEU A 35 -10.97 -3.81 -5.20
CA LEU A 35 -11.12 -4.80 -4.14
C LEU A 35 -9.79 -5.05 -3.45
N ASN A 36 -8.74 -5.26 -4.23
CA ASN A 36 -7.39 -5.45 -3.68
C ASN A 36 -6.85 -4.16 -3.05
N HIS A 37 -7.27 -2.98 -3.51
CA HIS A 37 -6.98 -1.75 -2.79
C HIS A 37 -7.62 -1.71 -1.40
N LEU A 38 -8.88 -2.13 -1.25
CA LEU A 38 -9.49 -2.22 0.08
C LEU A 38 -8.76 -3.21 0.99
N ASN A 39 -8.34 -4.36 0.45
CA ASN A 39 -7.55 -5.33 1.19
C ASN A 39 -6.19 -4.75 1.60
N LEU A 40 -5.54 -3.98 0.72
CA LEU A 40 -4.29 -3.27 1.00
C LEU A 40 -4.45 -2.28 2.15
N ILE A 41 -5.52 -1.47 2.14
CA ILE A 41 -5.81 -0.53 3.23
C ILE A 41 -5.94 -1.27 4.55
N ILE A 42 -6.74 -2.34 4.60
CA ILE A 42 -6.93 -3.15 5.81
C ILE A 42 -5.60 -3.76 6.30
N ALA A 43 -4.77 -4.25 5.38
CA ALA A 43 -3.46 -4.80 5.72
C ALA A 43 -2.52 -3.74 6.32
N ILE A 44 -2.52 -2.51 5.77
CA ILE A 44 -1.75 -1.38 6.30
C ILE A 44 -2.26 -0.98 7.69
N GLU A 45 -3.58 -0.85 7.87
CA GLU A 45 -4.18 -0.53 9.17
C GLU A 45 -3.77 -1.54 10.24
N ASN A 46 -3.85 -2.83 9.93
CA ASN A 46 -3.46 -3.91 10.84
C ASN A 46 -1.96 -3.92 11.15
N GLU A 47 -1.10 -3.73 10.14
CA GLU A 47 0.35 -3.78 10.29
C GLU A 47 0.89 -2.59 11.10
N PHE A 48 0.33 -1.40 10.91
CA PHE A 48 0.81 -0.17 11.53
C PHE A 48 -0.03 0.32 12.71
N GLY A 49 -1.19 -0.30 12.96
CA GLY A 49 -2.09 0.08 14.05
C GLY A 49 -2.71 1.46 13.85
N ILE A 50 -2.92 1.87 12.59
CA ILE A 50 -3.53 3.15 12.22
C ILE A 50 -4.96 2.93 11.71
N ASN A 51 -5.74 4.02 11.65
CA ASN A 51 -7.07 4.00 11.04
C ASN A 51 -7.11 5.00 9.88
N ILE A 52 -7.43 4.52 8.69
CA ILE A 52 -7.49 5.27 7.44
C ILE A 52 -8.96 5.53 7.13
N PRO A 53 -9.42 6.80 7.12
CA PRO A 53 -10.79 7.10 6.78
C PRO A 53 -11.06 6.79 5.30
N PRO A 54 -12.27 6.32 4.94
CA PRO A 54 -12.63 6.04 3.54
C PRO A 54 -12.43 7.22 2.59
N ASP A 55 -12.54 8.45 3.09
CA ASP A 55 -12.30 9.68 2.32
C ASP A 55 -10.86 9.78 1.79
N ASP A 56 -9.90 9.12 2.45
CA ASP A 56 -8.48 9.12 2.05
C ASP A 56 -8.15 7.99 1.06
N PHE A 57 -9.03 7.01 0.84
CA PHE A 57 -8.74 5.87 -0.04
C PHE A 57 -8.37 6.29 -1.47
N PRO A 58 -9.10 7.21 -2.13
CA PRO A 58 -8.76 7.63 -3.49
C PRO A 58 -7.36 8.25 -3.60
N TYR A 59 -6.85 8.85 -2.53
CA TYR A 59 -5.50 9.43 -2.50
C TYR A 59 -4.41 8.34 -2.43
N LEU A 60 -4.72 7.24 -1.74
CA LEU A 60 -3.83 6.08 -1.58
C LEU A 60 -3.89 5.10 -2.75
N TYR A 61 -4.81 5.31 -3.71
CA TYR A 61 -4.86 4.56 -4.96
C TYR A 61 -3.85 5.13 -5.98
N SER A 62 -2.57 5.02 -5.67
CA SER A 62 -1.48 5.71 -6.38
C SER A 62 -0.21 4.86 -6.48
N ASP A 63 0.79 5.15 -5.65
CA ASP A 63 2.09 4.48 -5.64
C ASP A 63 2.61 4.29 -4.21
N LEU A 64 3.62 3.44 -4.07
CA LEU A 64 4.21 3.12 -2.77
C LEU A 64 4.67 4.36 -2.01
N ASN A 65 5.26 5.34 -2.68
CA ASN A 65 5.83 6.51 -2.02
C ASN A 65 4.74 7.42 -1.45
N THR A 66 3.61 7.61 -2.16
CA THR A 66 2.46 8.34 -1.62
C THR A 66 1.90 7.65 -0.38
N ILE A 67 1.75 6.33 -0.42
CA ILE A 67 1.24 5.55 0.72
C ILE A 67 2.22 5.60 1.90
N GLU A 68 3.52 5.50 1.63
CA GLU A 68 4.57 5.59 2.64
C GLU A 68 4.50 6.92 3.41
N ILE A 69 4.50 8.05 2.68
CA ILE A 69 4.42 9.38 3.27
C ILE A 69 3.15 9.53 4.12
N TYR A 70 2.02 9.02 3.63
CA TYR A 70 0.77 9.05 4.37
C TYR A 70 0.89 8.27 5.70
N VAL A 71 1.40 7.04 5.64
CA VAL A 71 1.55 6.18 6.83
C VAL A 71 2.51 6.80 7.84
N GLU A 72 3.64 7.38 7.41
CA GLU A 72 4.56 8.12 8.30
C GLU A 72 3.83 9.24 9.04
N SER A 73 3.05 10.04 8.32
CA SER A 73 2.31 11.17 8.89
C SER A 73 1.25 10.79 9.95
N LYS A 74 0.89 9.51 10.06
CA LYS A 74 -0.09 8.99 11.04
C LYS A 74 0.54 8.33 12.25
N ILE A 75 1.83 7.98 12.18
CA ILE A 75 2.56 7.27 13.23
C ILE A 75 3.36 8.25 14.11
N GLU A 76 3.67 9.45 13.62
CA GLU A 76 4.21 10.57 14.41
C GLU A 76 3.15 11.22 15.32
#